data_AF-A0A3A4USC7-F1
#
_entry.id   AF-A0A3A4USC7-F1
#
_cell.length_a   1.000
_cell.length_b   1.000
_cell.length_c   1.000
_cell.angle_alpha   90.00
_cell.angle_beta   90.00
_cell.angle_gamma   90.00
#
_symmetry.space_group_name_H-M   'P 1'
#
loop_
_entity.id
_entity.type
_entity.pdbx_description
1 polymer ?
#
loop_
_entity_poly.entity_id
_entity_poly.type
_entity_poly.pdbx_seq_one_letter_code
_entity_poly.pdbx_strand_id
1 'polypeptide(L)'
;MFSIHYRGRRLVPSRSAMREMVRLGLTLEDCLQLLEEGVPAPRERSKGCIEMWRAKGKKTFNIVIVESVNFASNEAVYVITHIGRFTRR
;
A
#
# COMPACT_ATOMS: atom_id res chain seq x y z
N MET A 1 -6.85 16.11 10.70
CA MET A 1 -6.09 14.92 10.27
C MET A 1 -6.45 14.68 8.82
N PHE A 2 -5.55 15.02 7.90
CA PHE A 2 -5.85 14.99 6.46
C PHE A 2 -6.09 13.54 6.00
N SER A 3 -7.16 13.33 5.25
CA SER A 3 -7.48 12.02 4.67
C SER A 3 -6.65 11.79 3.41
N ILE A 4 -5.84 10.73 3.41
CA ILE A 4 -5.01 10.33 2.27
C ILE A 4 -5.85 9.48 1.32
N HIS A 5 -5.75 9.79 0.02
CA HIS A 5 -6.52 9.15 -1.03
C HIS A 5 -5.61 8.63 -2.13
N TYR A 6 -5.99 7.50 -2.72
CA TYR A 6 -5.37 6.94 -3.91
C TYR A 6 -6.46 6.70 -4.95
N ARG A 7 -6.29 7.24 -6.17
CA ARG A 7 -7.28 7.17 -7.26
C ARG A 7 -8.70 7.55 -6.81
N GLY A 8 -8.81 8.64 -6.05
CA GLY A 8 -10.09 9.17 -5.56
C GLY A 8 -10.74 8.40 -4.40
N ARG A 9 -10.12 7.32 -3.91
CA ARG A 9 -10.65 6.54 -2.77
C ARG A 9 -9.74 6.67 -1.56
N ARG A 10 -10.32 6.68 -0.38
CA ARG A 10 -9.56 6.79 0.87
C ARG A 10 -8.69 5.56 1.06
N LEU A 11 -7.43 5.80 1.44
CA LEU A 11 -6.46 4.77 1.71
C LEU A 11 -6.43 4.48 3.22
N VAL A 12 -6.65 3.23 3.60
CA VAL A 12 -6.70 2.81 5.01
C VAL A 12 -5.79 1.60 5.23
N PRO A 13 -4.93 1.61 6.26
CA PRO A 13 -4.10 0.44 6.56
C PRO A 13 -4.91 -0.61 7.34
N SER A 14 -4.75 -1.88 6.97
CA SER A 14 -5.16 -2.98 7.84
C SER A 14 -4.29 -3.03 9.11
N ARG A 15 -4.74 -3.75 10.14
CA ARG A 15 -3.95 -3.93 11.38
C ARG A 15 -2.58 -4.59 11.14
N SER A 16 -2.49 -5.51 10.18
CA SER A 16 -1.21 -6.10 9.79
C SER A 16 -0.32 -5.09 9.09
N ALA A 17 -0.86 -4.34 8.11
CA ALA A 17 -0.11 -3.32 7.40
C ALA A 17 0.39 -2.22 8.33
N MET A 18 -0.40 -1.77 9.32
CA MET A 18 0.07 -0.81 10.32
C MET A 18 1.32 -1.29 11.06
N ARG A 19 1.40 -2.57 11.45
CA ARG A 19 2.60 -3.12 12.09
C ARG A 19 3.80 -3.13 11.15
N GLU A 20 3.57 -3.41 9.87
CA GLU A 20 4.63 -3.38 8.85
C GLU A 20 5.13 -1.97 8.60
N MET A 21 4.23 -0.97 8.53
CA MET A 21 4.57 0.45 8.43
C MET A 21 5.46 0.88 9.59
N VAL A 22 5.05 0.59 10.83
CA VAL A 22 5.82 0.91 12.03
C VAL A 22 7.20 0.24 12.01
N ARG A 23 7.25 -1.06 11.68
CA ARG A 23 8.51 -1.81 11.58
C ARG A 23 9.47 -1.24 10.54
N LEU A 24 8.93 -0.69 9.45
CA LEU A 24 9.71 -0.12 8.35
C LEU A 24 9.95 1.39 8.50
N GLY A 25 9.36 2.04 9.50
CA GLY A 25 9.42 3.48 9.71
C GLY A 25 8.74 4.28 8.59
N LEU A 26 7.62 3.79 8.06
CA LEU A 26 6.88 4.40 6.95
C LEU A 26 5.60 5.08 7.44
N THR A 27 5.27 6.21 6.85
CA THR A 27 3.97 6.88 7.02
C THR A 27 2.97 6.47 5.94
N LEU A 28 1.73 6.93 6.07
CA LEU A 28 0.70 6.69 5.06
C LEU A 28 0.98 7.50 3.78
N GLU A 29 1.65 8.65 3.89
CA GLU A 29 2.17 9.44 2.78
C GLU A 29 3.27 8.68 2.01
N ASP A 30 4.19 8.02 2.72
CA ASP A 30 5.20 7.16 2.07
C ASP A 30 4.53 6.03 1.27
N CYS A 31 3.44 5.47 1.82
CA CYS A 31 2.65 4.44 1.15
C CYS A 31 1.95 4.97 -0.10
N LEU A 32 1.37 6.18 -0.03
CA LEU A 32 0.80 6.85 -1.21
C LEU A 32 1.87 7.07 -2.27
N GLN A 33 3.03 7.61 -1.89
CA GLN A 33 4.14 7.82 -2.82
C GLN A 33 4.58 6.51 -3.49
N LEU A 34 4.60 5.41 -2.75
CA LEU A 34 4.92 4.08 -3.29
C LEU A 34 3.87 3.59 -4.30
N LEU A 35 2.59 3.92 -4.10
CA LEU A 35 1.50 3.58 -5.00
C LEU A 35 1.46 4.45 -6.27
N GLU A 36 1.90 5.71 -6.18
CA GLU A 36 1.92 6.67 -7.28
C GLU A 36 3.18 6.54 -8.16
N GLU A 37 4.33 6.33 -7.54
CA GLU A 37 5.62 6.27 -8.25
C GLU A 37 6.14 4.83 -8.46
N GLY A 38 5.48 3.84 -7.86
CA GLY A 38 5.85 2.45 -8.03
C GLY A 38 5.56 1.93 -9.44
N VAL A 39 6.17 0.80 -9.78
CA VAL A 39 5.80 0.00 -10.95
C VAL A 39 4.95 -1.19 -10.49
N PRO A 40 4.00 -1.67 -11.32
CA PRO A 40 3.27 -2.89 -11.00
C PRO A 40 4.23 -4.05 -10.72
N ALA A 41 3.88 -4.89 -9.74
CA ALA A 41 4.64 -6.10 -9.44
C ALA A 41 4.74 -7.00 -10.70
N PRO A 42 5.86 -7.71 -10.90
CA PRO A 42 6.06 -8.56 -12.08
C PRO A 42 5.08 -9.75 -12.14
N ARG A 43 4.39 -10.05 -11.04
CA ARG A 43 3.38 -11.10 -10.97
C ARG A 43 2.17 -10.57 -10.20
N GLU A 44 0.98 -10.82 -10.75
CA GLU A 44 -0.26 -10.58 -10.02
C GLU A 44 -0.44 -11.61 -8.90
N ARG A 45 -0.69 -11.15 -7.68
CA ARG A 45 -1.01 -12.04 -6.54
C ARG A 45 -2.37 -12.71 -6.70
N SER A 46 -3.39 -11.91 -6.97
CA SER A 46 -4.79 -12.34 -7.09
C SER A 46 -5.62 -11.24 -7.75
N LYS A 47 -6.75 -11.60 -8.36
CA LYS A 47 -7.68 -10.66 -8.98
C LYS A 47 -8.13 -9.60 -7.96
N GLY A 48 -8.10 -8.33 -8.35
CA GLY A 48 -8.53 -7.20 -7.51
C GLY A 48 -7.49 -6.67 -6.51
N CYS A 49 -6.28 -7.24 -6.50
CA CYS A 49 -5.15 -6.68 -5.77
C CYS A 49 -4.32 -5.77 -6.67
N ILE A 50 -3.94 -4.60 -6.16
CA ILE A 50 -2.92 -3.75 -6.78
C ILE A 50 -1.65 -3.92 -5.95
N GLU A 51 -0.58 -4.43 -6.56
CA GLU A 51 0.74 -4.51 -5.93
C GLU A 51 1.72 -3.62 -6.69
N MET A 52 2.34 -2.67 -5.98
CA MET A 52 3.28 -1.69 -6.54
C MET A 52 4.65 -1.84 -5.87
N TRP A 53 5.72 -1.78 -6.68
CA TRP A 53 7.10 -1.95 -6.26
C TRP A 53 7.90 -0.69 -6.58
N ARG A 54 8.77 -0.23 -5.66
CA ARG A 54 9.68 0.89 -5.91
C ARG A 54 11.08 0.54 -5.42
N ALA A 55 12.06 0.80 -6.27
CA ALA A 55 13.47 0.71 -5.89
C ALA A 55 13.89 1.96 -5.12
N LYS A 56 14.63 1.79 -4.02
CA LYS A 56 15.30 2.86 -3.29
C LYS A 56 16.70 2.39 -2.94
N GLY A 57 17.68 2.74 -3.78
CA GLY A 57 19.04 2.21 -3.71
C GLY A 57 19.07 0.68 -3.86
N LYS A 58 19.75 -0.02 -2.94
CA LYS A 58 19.84 -1.50 -2.92
C LYS A 58 18.58 -2.20 -2.40
N LYS A 59 17.57 -1.44 -1.98
CA LYS A 59 16.31 -1.98 -1.42
C LYS A 59 15.18 -1.82 -2.44
N THR A 60 14.25 -2.77 -2.41
CA THR A 60 12.96 -2.65 -3.09
C THR A 60 11.87 -2.71 -2.03
N PHE A 61 10.96 -1.75 -2.08
CA PHE A 61 9.76 -1.70 -1.27
C PHE A 61 8.58 -2.17 -2.12
N ASN A 62 7.67 -2.92 -1.52
CA ASN A 62 6.40 -3.27 -2.15
C ASN A 62 5.23 -2.92 -1.24
N ILE A 63 4.08 -2.64 -1.85
CA ILE A 63 2.82 -2.41 -1.18
C ILE A 63 1.72 -3.12 -1.93
N VAL A 64 0.80 -3.73 -1.18
CA VAL A 64 -0.38 -4.41 -1.70
C VAL A 64 -1.61 -3.70 -1.13
N ILE A 65 -2.52 -3.33 -2.03
CA ILE A 65 -3.84 -2.78 -1.68
C ILE A 65 -4.95 -3.61 -2.33
N VAL A 66 -6.12 -3.60 -1.69
CA VAL A 66 -7.35 -4.21 -2.21
C VAL A 66 -8.51 -3.23 -2.09
N GLU A 67 -9.45 -3.29 -3.02
CA GLU A 67 -10.72 -2.58 -2.88
C GLU A 67 -11.55 -3.21 -1.75
N SER A 68 -12.19 -2.36 -0.95
CA SER A 68 -13.11 -2.79 0.11
C SER A 68 -14.17 -1.71 0.36
N VAL A 69 -15.13 -2.02 1.22
CA VAL A 69 -16.14 -1.08 1.68
C VAL A 69 -16.00 -0.89 3.18
N ASN A 70 -15.93 0.36 3.63
CA ASN A 70 -16.08 0.68 5.02
C ASN A 70 -17.56 0.58 5.40
N PHE A 71 -17.93 -0.50 6.08
CA PHE A 71 -19.33 -0.77 6.46
C PHE A 71 -19.96 0.29 7.37
N ALA A 72 -19.17 1.05 8.14
CA ALA A 72 -19.70 2.08 9.01
C ALA A 72 -20.14 3.34 8.23
N SER A 73 -19.45 3.66 7.12
CA SER A 73 -19.73 4.85 6.30
C SER A 73 -20.31 4.50 4.91
N ASN A 74 -20.44 3.22 4.58
CA ASN A 74 -20.76 2.72 3.25
C ASN A 74 -19.86 3.29 2.14
N GLU A 75 -18.60 3.56 2.47
CA GLU A 75 -17.62 4.22 1.60
C GLU A 75 -16.71 3.18 0.93
N ALA A 76 -16.51 3.29 -0.39
CA ALA A 76 -15.50 2.50 -1.10
C ALA A 76 -14.09 3.00 -0.76
N VAL A 77 -13.24 2.10 -0.26
CA VAL A 77 -11.89 2.41 0.23
C VAL A 77 -10.86 1.46 -0.39
N TYR A 78 -9.60 1.88 -0.37
CA TYR A 78 -8.47 0.98 -0.58
C TYR A 78 -7.88 0.57 0.77
N VAL A 79 -7.79 -0.73 1.01
CA VAL A 79 -7.17 -1.28 2.21
C VAL A 79 -5.75 -1.71 1.90
N ILE A 80 -4.76 -1.17 2.61
CA ILE A 80 -3.39 -1.68 2.56
C ILE A 80 -3.34 -2.99 3.34
N THR A 81 -2.99 -4.07 2.65
CA THR A 81 -2.94 -5.42 3.22
C THR A 81 -1.52 -5.86 3.55
N HIS A 82 -0.52 -5.36 2.81
CA HIS A 82 0.87 -5.71 3.02
C HIS A 82 1.83 -4.60 2.58
N ILE A 83 2.92 -4.42 3.34
CA ILE A 83 4.10 -3.64 2.97
C ILE A 83 5.36 -4.44 3.31
N GLY A 84 6.25 -4.54 2.33
CA GLY A 84 7.50 -5.27 2.46
C GLY A 84 8.70 -4.47 2.01
N ARG A 85 9.87 -5.00 2.39
CA ARG A 85 11.19 -4.47 2.00
C ARG A 85 12.14 -5.64 1.79
N PHE A 86 12.72 -5.74 0.61
CA PHE A 86 13.75 -6.75 0.28
C PHE A 86 14.99 -6.09 -0.33
N THR A 87 16.11 -6.81 -0.29
CA THR A 87 17.40 -6.34 -0.83
C THR A 87 17.66 -7.03 -2.15
N ARG A 88 18.01 -6.28 -3.19
CA ARG A 88 18.47 -6.89 -4.45
C ARG A 88 19.82 -7.53 -4.18
N ARG A 89 19.96 -8.81 -4.51
CA ARG A 89 21.25 -9.51 -4.49
C ARG A 89 22.08 -9.08 -5.68
#